data_AF-A0A2T2U5A1-F1
#
_entry.id   AF-A0A2T2U5A1-F1
#
_cell.length_a   1.000
_cell.length_b   1.000
_cell.length_c   1.000
_cell.angle_alpha   90.00
_cell.angle_beta   90.00
_cell.angle_gamma   90.00
#
_symmetry.space_group_name_H-M   'P 1'
#
loop_
_entity.id
_entity.type
_entity.pdbx_description
1 polymer ?
#
loop_
_entity_poly.entity_id
_entity_poly.type
_entity_poly.pdbx_seq_one_letter_code
_entity_poly.pdbx_strand_id
1 'polypeptide(L)'
;IQDMGAAGLTCSSCEMSAAGDAGMAINLDRVPTRETGMTPYEIMLSESQERMLIVCKENREDELRAIYGKWDLNVEQIGEVTGDGRVRVTFEGEEVADVPAEHLVLGGGAPVYERETKRPDYLKKTREFAPDDTLPDFDADDAEDALGTLLASPSIASKRWIYEQYDTMVRTNTVVGPGLSDAAVVRVKDTEKGLAVKTDGNGRYVYLNPRRGGQIAVAESARNVVCAGGEPTAITNCLNFGNPYKPEVYWTFEEAVGGIGDACRALSTPVTGGNVSFYNEHPDGAIFPTPNIGMLGVVRDVREHATTAAFQEAGDAIYLLTPEGWAHRGELGGTQYLSAVHAMTDGDAPHLDLNEEHAVQQAALALIRAGHVRSAHDASDGGLAVCLAESVIFSEELGAEIALDPPPELRLGSRLDAVLFGEAQSRIVLSAPAGSEDELRQTTREHAVQLRRVGRVTEKARFRLDVSGEAVIDRERAALRATYEEAIPAAMGEE
;
A
#
# COMPACT_ATOMS: atom_id res chain seq x y z
N ILE A 1 -25.69 6.48 12.87
CA ILE A 1 -25.86 5.38 11.89
C ILE A 1 -24.65 4.48 12.09
N GLN A 2 -24.84 3.17 12.17
CA GLN A 2 -23.77 2.18 12.32
C GLN A 2 -24.06 1.03 11.37
N ASP A 3 -23.03 0.52 10.70
CA ASP A 3 -23.11 -0.73 9.96
C ASP A 3 -23.18 -1.93 10.91
N MET A 4 -23.72 -3.04 10.41
CA MET A 4 -23.84 -4.28 11.16
C MET A 4 -22.94 -5.35 10.55
N GLY A 5 -21.71 -5.44 11.06
CA GLY A 5 -20.71 -6.42 10.69
C GLY A 5 -20.58 -7.57 11.70
N ALA A 6 -19.37 -7.79 12.20
CA ALA A 6 -19.06 -8.83 13.17
C ALA A 6 -19.89 -8.69 14.46
N ALA A 7 -20.39 -9.81 14.98
CA ALA A 7 -21.33 -9.87 16.10
C ALA A 7 -22.65 -9.07 15.93
N GLY A 8 -22.96 -8.63 14.70
CA GLY A 8 -24.29 -8.18 14.29
C GLY A 8 -24.88 -7.06 15.15
N LEU A 9 -26.14 -7.25 15.55
CA LEU A 9 -26.90 -6.26 16.31
C LEU A 9 -26.32 -6.02 17.70
N THR A 10 -25.68 -7.02 18.29
CA THR A 10 -25.00 -6.89 19.58
C THR A 10 -23.92 -5.82 19.53
N CYS A 11 -23.02 -5.92 18.55
CA CYS A 11 -21.91 -4.98 18.40
C CYS A 11 -22.44 -3.57 18.10
N SER A 12 -23.23 -3.44 17.03
CA SER A 12 -23.70 -2.12 16.58
C SER A 12 -24.54 -1.38 17.63
N SER A 13 -25.36 -2.09 18.41
CA SER A 13 -26.16 -1.46 19.47
C SER A 13 -25.29 -1.02 20.66
N CYS A 14 -24.32 -1.84 21.10
CA CYS A 14 -23.44 -1.49 22.21
C CYS A 14 -22.46 -0.38 21.83
N GLU A 15 -21.85 -0.43 20.65
CA GLU A 15 -20.94 0.60 20.15
C GLU A 15 -21.64 1.96 20.00
N MET A 16 -22.81 1.98 19.38
CA MET A 16 -23.58 3.21 19.22
C MET A 16 -24.05 3.77 20.57
N SER A 17 -24.44 2.89 21.51
CA SER A 17 -24.83 3.28 22.86
C SER A 17 -23.67 3.89 23.64
N ALA A 18 -22.50 3.23 23.66
CA ALA A 18 -21.32 3.70 24.37
C ALA A 18 -20.74 4.99 23.77
N ALA A 19 -20.65 5.10 22.44
CA ALA A 19 -20.17 6.31 21.77
C ALA A 19 -21.10 7.52 21.96
N GLY A 20 -22.38 7.27 22.25
CA GLY A 20 -23.40 8.30 22.47
C GLY A 20 -23.71 8.60 23.93
N ASP A 21 -22.99 8.02 24.89
CA ASP A 21 -23.30 8.07 26.33
C ASP A 21 -24.78 7.74 26.63
N ALA A 22 -25.31 6.72 25.94
CA ALA A 22 -26.72 6.34 25.95
C ALA A 22 -26.90 4.82 26.17
N GLY A 23 -28.15 4.38 26.30
CA GLY A 23 -28.55 2.97 26.26
C GLY A 23 -29.55 2.69 25.13
N MET A 24 -30.00 1.45 25.02
CA MET A 24 -31.02 1.04 24.05
C MET A 24 -31.94 -0.02 24.65
N ALA A 25 -33.25 0.10 24.41
CA ALA A 25 -34.23 -0.95 24.65
C ALA A 25 -34.65 -1.53 23.29
N ILE A 26 -34.29 -2.78 23.03
CA ILE A 26 -34.49 -3.47 21.74
C ILE A 26 -35.54 -4.57 21.92
N ASN A 27 -36.51 -4.62 21.03
CA ASN A 27 -37.47 -5.71 20.92
C ASN A 27 -37.17 -6.58 19.70
N LEU A 28 -36.73 -7.82 19.93
CA LEU A 28 -36.38 -8.78 18.90
C LEU A 28 -37.58 -9.26 18.07
N ASP A 29 -38.80 -9.20 18.61
CA ASP A 29 -40.01 -9.54 17.85
C ASP A 29 -40.23 -8.60 16.64
N ARG A 30 -39.60 -7.42 16.66
CA ARG A 30 -39.66 -6.41 15.60
C ARG A 30 -38.49 -6.50 14.62
N VAL A 31 -37.46 -7.29 14.93
CA VAL A 31 -36.30 -7.41 14.04
C VAL A 31 -36.71 -8.24 12.82
N PRO A 32 -36.56 -7.72 11.58
CA PRO A 32 -36.88 -8.50 10.39
C PRO A 32 -35.98 -9.75 10.32
N THR A 33 -36.59 -10.93 10.34
CA THR A 33 -35.90 -12.22 10.24
C THR A 33 -36.14 -12.85 8.87
N ARG A 34 -35.09 -13.49 8.33
CA ARG A 34 -35.18 -14.26 7.08
C ARG A 34 -35.63 -15.70 7.33
N GLU A 35 -35.31 -16.22 8.50
CA GLU A 35 -35.54 -17.62 8.88
C GLU A 35 -36.54 -17.69 10.03
N THR A 36 -37.42 -18.69 9.99
CA THR A 36 -38.42 -18.92 11.04
C THR A 36 -37.79 -19.62 12.25
N GLY A 37 -38.19 -19.26 13.46
CA GLY A 37 -37.75 -19.95 14.67
C GLY A 37 -36.33 -19.59 15.12
N MET A 38 -35.78 -18.47 14.66
CA MET A 38 -34.52 -17.94 15.17
C MET A 38 -34.63 -17.61 16.65
N THR A 39 -33.63 -18.04 17.42
CA THR A 39 -33.49 -17.73 18.84
C THR A 39 -33.01 -16.30 19.06
N PRO A 40 -33.18 -15.73 20.27
CA PRO A 40 -32.61 -14.42 20.61
C PRO A 40 -31.12 -14.30 20.30
N TYR A 41 -30.36 -15.36 20.58
CA TYR A 41 -28.94 -15.44 20.31
C TYR A 41 -28.63 -15.31 18.82
N GLU A 42 -29.33 -16.07 17.97
CA GLU A 42 -29.14 -16.03 16.52
C GLU A 42 -29.54 -14.68 15.93
N ILE A 43 -30.62 -14.06 16.40
CA ILE A 43 -31.04 -12.73 15.93
C ILE A 43 -29.99 -11.68 16.29
N MET A 44 -29.48 -11.71 17.52
CA MET A 44 -28.53 -10.70 18.03
C MET A 44 -27.12 -10.81 17.44
N LEU A 45 -26.63 -12.03 17.22
CA LEU A 45 -25.26 -12.29 16.76
C LEU A 45 -25.15 -12.67 15.30
N SER A 46 -26.26 -12.79 14.58
CA SER A 46 -26.24 -12.99 13.13
C SER A 46 -25.40 -11.91 12.45
N GLU A 47 -24.50 -12.34 11.57
CA GLU A 47 -23.65 -11.50 10.70
C GLU A 47 -24.20 -11.45 9.27
N SER A 48 -25.53 -11.50 9.15
CA SER A 48 -26.19 -11.27 7.86
C SER A 48 -25.76 -9.92 7.27
N GLN A 49 -25.43 -9.92 5.99
CA GLN A 49 -24.84 -8.77 5.30
C GLN A 49 -25.89 -7.68 4.99
N GLU A 50 -25.41 -6.51 4.54
CA GLU A 50 -26.21 -5.35 4.09
C GLU A 50 -27.24 -4.81 5.12
N ARG A 51 -26.92 -4.85 6.41
CA ARG A 51 -27.76 -4.30 7.47
C ARG A 51 -27.14 -3.04 8.10
N MET A 52 -28.01 -2.12 8.50
CA MET A 52 -27.64 -0.85 9.13
C MET A 52 -28.52 -0.58 10.35
N LEU A 53 -27.92 -0.16 11.46
CA LEU A 53 -28.61 0.36 12.62
C LEU A 53 -28.67 1.89 12.56
N ILE A 54 -29.86 2.47 12.75
CA ILE A 54 -30.09 3.90 12.61
C ILE A 54 -30.88 4.41 13.80
N VAL A 55 -30.37 5.48 14.41
CA VAL A 55 -31.09 6.30 15.38
C VAL A 55 -31.59 7.53 14.66
N CYS A 56 -32.89 7.80 14.77
CA CYS A 56 -33.51 9.03 14.31
C CYS A 56 -33.97 9.86 15.50
N LYS A 57 -34.17 11.17 15.28
CA LYS A 57 -34.77 12.03 16.29
C LYS A 57 -36.24 11.64 16.48
N GLU A 58 -36.72 11.75 17.71
CA GLU A 58 -38.13 11.51 18.05
C GLU A 58 -39.05 12.35 17.15
N ASN A 59 -40.16 11.75 16.69
CA ASN A 59 -41.17 12.36 15.81
C ASN A 59 -40.68 12.63 14.37
N ARG A 60 -39.60 11.99 13.94
CA ARG A 60 -39.04 12.06 12.57
C ARG A 60 -39.05 10.71 11.84
N GLU A 61 -39.70 9.71 12.42
CA GLU A 61 -39.73 8.32 11.95
C GLU A 61 -40.42 8.23 10.58
N ASP A 62 -41.51 8.97 10.38
CA ASP A 62 -42.24 8.98 9.11
C ASP A 62 -41.44 9.62 7.97
N GLU A 63 -40.63 10.64 8.28
CA GLU A 63 -39.70 11.20 7.31
C GLU A 63 -38.62 10.18 6.90
N LEU A 64 -38.11 9.41 7.87
CA LEU A 64 -37.16 8.33 7.60
C LEU A 64 -37.82 7.23 6.74
N ARG A 65 -39.03 6.77 7.10
CA ARG A 65 -39.79 5.78 6.32
C ARG A 65 -40.04 6.25 4.89
N ALA A 66 -40.35 7.53 4.68
CA ALA A 66 -40.55 8.09 3.35
C ALA A 66 -39.28 8.06 2.49
N ILE A 67 -38.11 8.33 3.08
CA ILE A 67 -36.81 8.23 2.39
C ILE A 67 -36.56 6.78 1.97
N TYR A 68 -36.73 5.83 2.87
CA TYR A 68 -36.51 4.41 2.60
C TYR A 68 -37.49 3.85 1.57
N GLY A 69 -38.77 4.22 1.69
CA GLY A 69 -39.82 3.83 0.74
C GLY A 69 -39.57 4.35 -0.68
N LYS A 70 -38.93 5.52 -0.85
CA LYS A 70 -38.50 6.02 -2.17
C LYS A 70 -37.50 5.07 -2.86
N TRP A 71 -36.67 4.37 -2.08
CA TRP A 71 -35.63 3.46 -2.57
C TRP A 71 -36.01 1.98 -2.46
N ASP A 72 -37.27 1.67 -2.15
CA ASP A 72 -37.78 0.30 -1.94
C ASP A 72 -36.98 -0.48 -0.88
N LEU A 73 -36.56 0.22 0.17
CA LEU A 73 -35.82 -0.35 1.29
C LEU A 73 -36.74 -0.53 2.50
N ASN A 74 -36.59 -1.68 3.18
CA ASN A 74 -37.28 -1.94 4.43
C ASN A 74 -36.61 -1.19 5.59
N VAL A 75 -37.41 -0.55 6.44
CA VAL A 75 -36.96 0.04 7.70
C VAL A 75 -37.99 -0.27 8.77
N GLU A 76 -37.53 -0.90 9.85
CA GLU A 76 -38.38 -1.23 11.00
C GLU A 76 -37.78 -0.61 12.26
N GLN A 77 -38.63 -0.01 13.09
CA GLN A 77 -38.18 0.51 14.37
C GLN A 77 -38.09 -0.67 15.33
N ILE A 78 -36.89 -1.10 15.69
CA ILE A 78 -36.73 -2.27 16.56
C ILE A 78 -36.62 -1.93 18.04
N GLY A 79 -36.59 -0.65 18.39
CA GLY A 79 -36.33 -0.21 19.76
C GLY A 79 -36.30 1.30 19.94
N GLU A 80 -35.84 1.73 21.12
CA GLU A 80 -35.72 3.12 21.54
C GLU A 80 -34.39 3.37 22.26
N VAL A 81 -33.85 4.59 22.15
CA VAL A 81 -32.64 5.00 22.87
C VAL A 81 -33.03 5.39 24.30
N THR A 82 -32.27 4.90 25.28
CA THR A 82 -32.46 5.19 26.71
C THR A 82 -31.31 6.03 27.27
N GLY A 83 -31.47 6.58 28.48
CA GLY A 83 -30.48 7.46 29.11
C GLY A 83 -29.64 6.82 30.21
N ASP A 84 -29.66 5.48 30.34
CA ASP A 84 -29.07 4.77 31.48
C ASP A 84 -27.84 3.93 31.14
N GLY A 85 -27.34 4.02 29.90
CA GLY A 85 -26.09 3.36 29.49
C GLY A 85 -26.20 1.85 29.29
N ARG A 86 -27.41 1.28 29.30
CA ARG A 86 -27.65 -0.16 29.24
C ARG A 86 -28.33 -0.56 27.94
N VAL A 87 -27.90 -1.67 27.36
CA VAL A 87 -28.58 -2.33 26.26
C VAL A 87 -29.44 -3.43 26.84
N ARG A 88 -30.77 -3.25 26.75
CA ARG A 88 -31.77 -4.22 27.17
C ARG A 88 -32.45 -4.81 25.96
N VAL A 89 -32.62 -6.12 25.97
CA VAL A 89 -33.16 -6.86 24.85
C VAL A 89 -34.33 -7.70 25.33
N THR A 90 -35.48 -7.57 24.67
CA THR A 90 -36.68 -8.36 24.95
C THR A 90 -37.04 -9.24 23.74
N PHE A 91 -37.58 -10.42 24.00
CA PHE A 91 -38.12 -11.33 22.99
C PHE A 91 -39.31 -12.09 23.57
N GLU A 92 -40.41 -12.21 22.81
CA GLU A 92 -41.65 -12.85 23.24
C GLU A 92 -42.17 -12.33 24.60
N GLY A 93 -41.92 -11.04 24.88
CA GLY A 93 -42.32 -10.37 26.13
C GLY A 93 -41.41 -10.61 27.34
N GLU A 94 -40.32 -11.36 27.20
CA GLU A 94 -39.34 -11.61 28.26
C GLU A 94 -38.03 -10.84 28.03
N GLU A 95 -37.38 -10.39 29.11
CA GLU A 95 -36.03 -9.82 29.04
C GLU A 95 -35.01 -10.94 28.85
N VAL A 96 -34.33 -10.94 27.71
CA VAL A 96 -33.35 -11.98 27.33
C VAL A 96 -31.90 -11.51 27.48
N ALA A 97 -31.67 -10.21 27.60
CA ALA A 97 -30.36 -9.65 27.96
C ALA A 97 -30.49 -8.25 28.59
N ASP A 98 -29.64 -7.96 29.58
CA ASP A 98 -29.43 -6.62 30.14
C ASP A 98 -27.94 -6.42 30.47
N VAL A 99 -27.26 -5.61 29.67
CA VAL A 99 -25.80 -5.38 29.78
C VAL A 99 -25.44 -3.90 29.71
N PRO A 100 -24.45 -3.42 30.49
CA PRO A 100 -23.86 -2.10 30.27
C PRO A 100 -23.19 -2.05 28.89
N ALA A 101 -23.51 -1.02 28.08
CA ALA A 101 -22.94 -0.88 26.74
C ALA A 101 -21.41 -0.78 26.77
N GLU A 102 -20.86 -0.01 27.73
CA GLU A 102 -19.42 0.20 27.91
C GLU A 102 -18.64 -1.11 28.09
N HIS A 103 -19.25 -2.15 28.66
CA HIS A 103 -18.55 -3.41 28.92
C HIS A 103 -18.28 -4.23 27.65
N LEU A 104 -18.99 -3.94 26.55
CA LEU A 104 -18.95 -4.72 25.31
C LEU A 104 -18.24 -3.99 24.16
N VAL A 105 -17.59 -2.85 24.42
CA VAL A 105 -16.89 -2.07 23.39
C VAL A 105 -15.38 -2.06 23.61
N LEU A 106 -14.64 -1.92 22.51
CA LEU A 106 -13.19 -1.84 22.52
C LEU A 106 -12.73 -0.55 23.24
N GLY A 107 -11.84 -0.70 24.22
CA GLY A 107 -11.40 0.41 25.08
C GLY A 107 -12.38 0.78 26.22
N GLY A 108 -13.51 0.07 26.33
CA GLY A 108 -14.41 0.14 27.49
C GLY A 108 -14.03 -0.88 28.56
N GLY A 109 -14.98 -1.74 28.95
CA GLY A 109 -14.79 -2.73 30.02
C GLY A 109 -14.00 -3.99 29.63
N ALA A 110 -13.60 -4.15 28.37
CA ALA A 110 -12.81 -5.30 27.93
C ALA A 110 -11.36 -5.23 28.47
N PRO A 111 -10.82 -6.30 29.10
CA PRO A 111 -9.46 -6.29 29.61
C PRO A 111 -8.41 -6.06 28.51
N VAL A 112 -7.47 -5.15 28.77
CA VAL A 112 -6.29 -4.96 27.93
C VAL A 112 -5.15 -5.82 28.47
N TYR A 113 -4.51 -6.58 27.59
CA TYR A 113 -3.42 -7.47 27.95
C TYR A 113 -2.08 -6.85 27.57
N GLU A 114 -1.20 -6.67 28.55
CA GLU A 114 0.24 -6.55 28.31
C GLU A 114 0.83 -7.96 28.16
N ARG A 115 1.65 -8.16 27.13
CA ARG A 115 2.18 -9.49 26.78
C ARG A 115 3.70 -9.47 26.80
N GLU A 116 4.27 -10.63 27.08
CA GLU A 116 5.71 -10.84 26.99
C GLU A 116 6.17 -10.73 25.53
N THR A 117 7.31 -10.08 25.32
CA THR A 117 7.92 -9.84 24.01
C THR A 117 9.32 -10.44 24.00
N LYS A 118 9.68 -11.14 22.92
CA LYS A 118 11.05 -11.64 22.73
C LYS A 118 11.46 -11.44 21.28
N ARG A 119 12.68 -10.95 21.05
CA ARG A 119 13.24 -10.82 19.71
C ARG A 119 13.47 -12.22 19.08
N PRO A 120 12.98 -12.49 17.86
CA PRO A 120 13.18 -13.78 17.20
C PRO A 120 14.65 -14.12 16.96
N ASP A 121 15.03 -15.37 17.25
CA ASP A 121 16.39 -15.86 17.05
C ASP A 121 16.75 -16.05 15.56
N TYR A 122 15.76 -16.29 14.68
CA TYR A 122 16.00 -16.45 13.24
C TYR A 122 16.64 -15.21 12.61
N LEU A 123 16.38 -14.02 13.19
CA LEU A 123 16.95 -12.77 12.71
C LEU A 123 18.47 -12.79 12.73
N LYS A 124 19.11 -13.49 13.69
CA LYS A 124 20.58 -13.59 13.72
C LYS A 124 21.10 -14.29 12.47
N LYS A 125 20.46 -15.40 12.09
CA LYS A 125 20.82 -16.20 10.91
C LYS A 125 20.62 -15.40 9.61
N THR A 126 19.49 -14.72 9.45
CA THR A 126 19.25 -13.92 8.24
C THR A 126 20.31 -12.82 8.07
N ARG A 127 20.89 -12.30 9.17
CA ARG A 127 21.94 -11.25 9.12
C ARG A 127 23.33 -11.75 8.79
N GLU A 128 23.54 -13.06 8.76
CA GLU A 128 24.83 -13.64 8.35
C GLU A 128 24.98 -13.63 6.82
N PHE A 129 23.93 -13.26 6.07
CA PHE A 129 23.97 -13.18 4.61
C PHE A 129 25.01 -12.18 4.10
N ALA A 130 25.94 -12.70 3.32
CA ALA A 130 26.94 -11.95 2.57
C ALA A 130 26.80 -12.31 1.08
N PRO A 131 26.36 -11.37 0.21
CA PRO A 131 26.12 -11.65 -1.20
C PRO A 131 27.30 -12.30 -1.91
N ASP A 132 28.51 -11.79 -1.69
CA ASP A 132 29.74 -12.27 -2.35
C ASP A 132 30.11 -13.71 -1.96
N ASP A 133 29.74 -14.15 -0.77
CA ASP A 133 30.01 -15.51 -0.28
C ASP A 133 28.89 -16.51 -0.63
N THR A 134 27.68 -16.00 -0.91
CA THR A 134 26.47 -16.82 -0.96
C THR A 134 25.91 -16.98 -2.37
N LEU A 135 25.98 -15.93 -3.19
CA LEU A 135 25.39 -15.90 -4.52
C LEU A 135 26.46 -16.15 -5.59
N PRO A 136 26.12 -16.83 -6.70
CA PRO A 136 27.06 -17.01 -7.82
C PRO A 136 27.49 -15.67 -8.40
N ASP A 137 28.59 -15.63 -9.15
CA ASP A 137 28.95 -14.45 -9.95
C ASP A 137 27.81 -14.10 -10.91
N PHE A 138 27.67 -12.80 -11.23
CA PHE A 138 26.58 -12.28 -12.05
C PHE A 138 27.14 -11.35 -13.11
N ASP A 139 26.99 -11.76 -14.37
CA ASP A 139 27.55 -11.07 -15.53
C ASP A 139 26.45 -10.44 -16.40
N ALA A 140 26.84 -9.70 -17.44
CA ALA A 140 25.91 -9.03 -18.34
C ALA A 140 24.92 -9.99 -19.01
N ASP A 141 25.36 -11.22 -19.32
CA ASP A 141 24.55 -12.24 -19.97
C ASP A 141 23.39 -12.75 -19.08
N ASP A 142 23.49 -12.60 -17.76
CA ASP A 142 22.46 -13.04 -16.79
C ASP A 142 21.34 -12.00 -16.60
N ALA A 143 21.59 -10.74 -16.96
CA ALA A 143 20.73 -9.61 -16.63
C ALA A 143 19.32 -9.70 -17.27
N GLU A 144 19.23 -10.13 -18.52
CA GLU A 144 17.94 -10.21 -19.21
C GLU A 144 17.06 -11.35 -18.68
N ASP A 145 17.66 -12.46 -18.27
CA ASP A 145 16.96 -13.61 -17.69
C ASP A 145 16.49 -13.32 -16.26
N ALA A 146 17.32 -12.64 -15.46
CA ALA A 146 16.94 -12.15 -14.14
C ALA A 146 15.79 -11.13 -14.23
N LEU A 147 15.87 -10.16 -15.15
CA LEU A 147 14.78 -9.19 -15.39
C LEU A 147 13.49 -9.91 -15.83
N GLY A 148 13.58 -10.88 -16.74
CA GLY A 148 12.43 -11.66 -17.19
C GLY A 148 11.77 -12.42 -16.03
N THR A 149 12.57 -13.05 -15.16
CA THR A 149 12.09 -13.74 -13.96
C THR A 149 11.37 -12.78 -13.00
N LEU A 150 11.92 -11.58 -12.82
CA LEU A 150 11.32 -10.57 -11.95
C LEU A 150 10.00 -10.02 -12.51
N LEU A 151 9.97 -9.65 -13.80
CA LEU A 151 8.75 -9.17 -14.45
C LEU A 151 7.63 -10.21 -14.46
N ALA A 152 7.98 -11.51 -14.53
CA ALA A 152 7.03 -12.61 -14.43
C ALA A 152 6.61 -12.94 -12.98
N SER A 153 7.27 -12.36 -11.97
CA SER A 153 6.97 -12.66 -10.58
C SER A 153 5.64 -12.04 -10.16
N PRO A 154 4.70 -12.76 -9.52
CA PRO A 154 3.38 -12.23 -9.17
C PRO A 154 3.39 -10.94 -8.35
N SER A 155 4.44 -10.67 -7.56
CA SER A 155 4.62 -9.41 -6.84
C SER A 155 4.74 -8.21 -7.79
N ILE A 156 5.47 -8.37 -8.91
CA ILE A 156 5.76 -7.32 -9.89
C ILE A 156 4.77 -7.35 -11.06
N ALA A 157 4.51 -8.53 -11.63
CA ALA A 157 3.75 -8.71 -12.88
C ALA A 157 2.40 -7.98 -12.92
N SER A 158 1.90 -7.73 -14.13
CA SER A 158 0.66 -6.97 -14.33
C SER A 158 -0.50 -7.51 -13.53
N LYS A 159 -1.14 -6.63 -12.75
CA LYS A 159 -2.38 -6.95 -12.03
C LYS A 159 -3.62 -6.78 -12.93
N ARG A 160 -3.45 -6.63 -14.25
CA ARG A 160 -4.53 -6.43 -15.23
C ARG A 160 -5.62 -7.48 -15.15
N TRP A 161 -5.21 -8.75 -15.06
CA TRP A 161 -6.13 -9.87 -14.92
C TRP A 161 -7.11 -9.68 -13.76
N ILE A 162 -6.68 -9.03 -12.67
CA ILE A 162 -7.53 -8.73 -11.51
C ILE A 162 -8.44 -7.54 -11.80
N TYR A 163 -7.88 -6.39 -12.19
CA TYR A 163 -8.65 -5.15 -12.20
C TYR A 163 -9.61 -5.00 -13.39
N GLU A 164 -9.42 -5.71 -14.50
CA GLU A 164 -10.37 -5.71 -15.64
C GLU A 164 -11.70 -6.41 -15.33
N GLN A 165 -11.75 -7.16 -14.23
CA GLN A 165 -12.98 -7.79 -13.73
C GLN A 165 -13.89 -6.79 -12.99
N TYR A 166 -13.40 -5.59 -12.67
CA TYR A 166 -14.13 -4.58 -11.93
C TYR A 166 -14.37 -3.34 -12.77
N ASP A 167 -15.48 -2.66 -12.51
CA ASP A 167 -15.73 -1.35 -13.10
C ASP A 167 -14.84 -0.29 -12.43
N THR A 168 -14.14 0.49 -13.26
CA THR A 168 -13.27 1.60 -12.84
C THR A 168 -13.79 2.96 -13.28
N MET A 169 -15.00 3.04 -13.86
CA MET A 169 -15.50 4.22 -14.59
C MET A 169 -16.87 4.72 -14.11
N VAL A 170 -17.56 4.00 -13.22
CA VAL A 170 -18.84 4.41 -12.63
C VAL A 170 -18.68 5.77 -11.95
N ARG A 171 -19.62 6.68 -12.26
CA ARG A 171 -19.61 8.11 -11.91
C ARG A 171 -18.53 8.96 -12.62
N THR A 172 -17.70 8.37 -13.48
CA THR A 172 -16.73 8.98 -14.42
C THR A 172 -15.80 10.01 -13.79
N ASN A 173 -15.27 9.69 -12.61
CA ASN A 173 -14.34 10.55 -11.86
C ASN A 173 -12.89 10.08 -11.91
N THR A 174 -12.62 8.91 -12.46
CA THR A 174 -11.28 8.34 -12.53
C THR A 174 -10.43 9.16 -13.49
N VAL A 175 -9.31 9.67 -13.00
CA VAL A 175 -8.32 10.43 -13.78
C VAL A 175 -7.18 9.50 -14.17
N VAL A 176 -6.68 8.74 -13.19
CA VAL A 176 -5.68 7.69 -13.39
C VAL A 176 -6.26 6.40 -12.85
N GLY A 177 -6.47 5.43 -13.74
CA GLY A 177 -6.97 4.10 -13.40
C GLY A 177 -5.87 3.19 -12.82
N PRO A 178 -6.22 1.95 -12.46
CA PRO A 178 -5.23 0.96 -12.03
C PRO A 178 -4.24 0.61 -13.17
N GLY A 179 -3.02 0.22 -12.81
CA GLY A 179 -2.04 -0.39 -13.71
C GLY A 179 -0.93 0.55 -14.20
N LEU A 180 -1.24 1.73 -14.72
CA LEU A 180 -0.26 2.59 -15.43
C LEU A 180 0.50 3.59 -14.53
N SER A 181 0.25 3.58 -13.22
CA SER A 181 0.81 4.56 -12.29
C SER A 181 0.95 4.03 -10.88
N ASP A 182 1.77 4.72 -10.10
CA ASP A 182 2.07 4.41 -8.71
C ASP A 182 0.87 4.57 -7.78
N ALA A 183 -0.12 5.39 -8.12
CA ALA A 183 -1.37 5.50 -7.37
C ALA A 183 -2.56 5.79 -8.29
N ALA A 184 -3.75 5.33 -7.90
CA ALA A 184 -4.98 5.70 -8.59
C ALA A 184 -5.37 7.13 -8.21
N VAL A 185 -5.88 7.90 -9.16
CA VAL A 185 -6.32 9.29 -8.93
C VAL A 185 -7.79 9.44 -9.29
N VAL A 186 -8.61 9.82 -8.32
CA VAL A 186 -10.04 10.05 -8.48
C VAL A 186 -10.37 11.52 -8.24
N ARG A 187 -11.00 12.16 -9.22
CA ARG A 187 -11.44 13.56 -9.13
C ARG A 187 -12.55 13.73 -8.11
N VAL A 188 -12.46 14.79 -7.31
CA VAL A 188 -13.58 15.28 -6.51
C VAL A 188 -14.49 16.09 -7.41
N LYS A 189 -15.73 15.61 -7.60
CA LYS A 189 -16.72 16.24 -8.51
C LYS A 189 -16.86 17.73 -8.26
N ASP A 190 -17.07 18.46 -9.35
CA ASP A 190 -17.28 19.90 -9.35
C ASP A 190 -16.09 20.70 -8.79
N THR A 191 -14.89 20.09 -8.75
CA THR A 191 -13.63 20.73 -8.38
C THR A 191 -12.49 20.29 -9.30
N GLU A 192 -11.35 20.98 -9.21
CA GLU A 192 -10.10 20.59 -9.87
C GLU A 192 -9.28 19.60 -9.03
N LYS A 193 -9.68 19.34 -7.78
CA LYS A 193 -8.94 18.48 -6.86
C LYS A 193 -9.16 17.00 -7.16
N GLY A 194 -8.18 16.20 -6.77
CA GLY A 194 -8.24 14.74 -6.81
C GLY A 194 -7.74 14.11 -5.52
N LEU A 195 -8.13 12.86 -5.33
CA LEU A 195 -7.63 11.99 -4.29
C LEU A 195 -6.73 10.95 -4.95
N ALA A 196 -5.45 10.95 -4.58
CA ALA A 196 -4.52 9.89 -4.91
C ALA A 196 -4.62 8.81 -3.81
N VAL A 197 -4.78 7.55 -4.20
CA VAL A 197 -4.92 6.43 -3.28
C VAL A 197 -4.01 5.28 -3.69
N LYS A 198 -3.32 4.71 -2.70
CA LYS A 198 -2.43 3.56 -2.88
C LYS A 198 -2.44 2.67 -1.64
N THR A 199 -2.16 1.39 -1.83
CA THR A 199 -1.92 0.43 -0.76
C THR A 199 -0.57 -0.25 -0.97
N ASP A 200 0.28 -0.30 0.05
CA ASP A 200 1.57 -1.01 0.02
C ASP A 200 1.82 -1.79 1.31
N GLY A 201 2.69 -2.79 1.23
CA GLY A 201 3.03 -3.66 2.35
C GLY A 201 3.95 -4.79 1.92
N ASN A 202 5.24 -4.69 2.27
CA ASN A 202 6.22 -5.72 1.99
C ASN A 202 6.52 -6.58 3.23
N GLY A 203 5.89 -7.76 3.28
CA GLY A 203 6.06 -8.69 4.41
C GLY A 203 7.47 -9.23 4.58
N ARG A 204 8.30 -9.30 3.52
CA ARG A 204 9.70 -9.76 3.62
C ARG A 204 10.54 -8.76 4.40
N TYR A 205 10.36 -7.47 4.14
CA TYR A 205 11.08 -6.43 4.88
C TYR A 205 10.71 -6.44 6.37
N VAL A 206 9.43 -6.61 6.68
CA VAL A 206 8.96 -6.68 8.08
C VAL A 206 9.45 -7.96 8.75
N TYR A 207 9.50 -9.08 8.03
CA TYR A 207 10.10 -10.32 8.52
C TYR A 207 11.59 -10.14 8.87
N LEU A 208 12.37 -9.49 8.00
CA LEU A 208 13.81 -9.30 8.20
C LEU A 208 14.16 -8.19 9.21
N ASN A 209 13.30 -7.18 9.33
CA ASN A 209 13.47 -6.04 10.21
C ASN A 209 12.11 -5.39 10.52
N PRO A 210 11.41 -5.80 11.59
CA PRO A 210 10.01 -5.40 11.76
C PRO A 210 9.80 -3.90 11.87
N ARG A 211 10.65 -3.20 12.64
CA ARG A 211 10.55 -1.74 12.79
C ARG A 211 10.84 -1.00 11.48
N ARG A 212 11.92 -1.38 10.77
CA ARG A 212 12.23 -0.74 9.49
C ARG A 212 11.21 -1.10 8.41
N GLY A 213 10.74 -2.34 8.34
CA GLY A 213 9.69 -2.76 7.42
C GLY A 213 8.39 -1.99 7.63
N GLY A 214 8.00 -1.75 8.90
CA GLY A 214 6.85 -0.89 9.23
C GLY A 214 7.04 0.56 8.78
N GLN A 215 8.26 1.11 8.90
CA GLN A 215 8.58 2.44 8.36
C GLN A 215 8.51 2.46 6.83
N ILE A 216 9.09 1.46 6.16
CA ILE A 216 9.13 1.33 4.70
C ILE A 216 7.71 1.26 4.13
N ALA A 217 6.81 0.47 4.72
CA ALA A 217 5.43 0.36 4.22
C ALA A 217 4.72 1.73 4.16
N VAL A 218 4.93 2.61 5.16
CA VAL A 218 4.37 3.97 5.15
C VAL A 218 5.10 4.87 4.16
N ALA A 219 6.43 4.78 4.12
CA ALA A 219 7.28 5.58 3.24
C ALA A 219 6.99 5.32 1.76
N GLU A 220 6.89 4.05 1.37
CA GLU A 220 6.56 3.61 0.01
C GLU A 220 5.17 4.08 -0.41
N SER A 221 4.14 3.93 0.45
CA SER A 221 2.80 4.45 0.14
C SER A 221 2.75 5.96 -0.01
N ALA A 222 3.52 6.69 0.79
CA ALA A 222 3.63 8.13 0.64
C ALA A 222 4.34 8.50 -0.67
N ARG A 223 5.42 7.79 -1.01
CA ARG A 223 6.20 8.00 -2.24
C ARG A 223 5.37 7.74 -3.48
N ASN A 224 4.61 6.65 -3.50
CA ASN A 224 3.70 6.31 -4.60
C ASN A 224 2.60 7.37 -4.81
N VAL A 225 2.03 7.88 -3.71
CA VAL A 225 1.09 9.01 -3.76
C VAL A 225 1.75 10.28 -4.31
N VAL A 226 3.00 10.54 -3.95
CA VAL A 226 3.78 11.68 -4.48
C VAL A 226 4.09 11.53 -5.96
N CYS A 227 4.50 10.35 -6.42
CA CYS A 227 4.73 10.07 -7.85
C CYS A 227 3.47 10.28 -8.70
N ALA A 228 2.28 10.08 -8.11
CA ALA A 228 1.00 10.41 -8.76
C ALA A 228 0.60 11.89 -8.65
N GLY A 229 1.41 12.74 -8.02
CA GLY A 229 1.19 14.17 -7.82
C GLY A 229 0.36 14.54 -6.58
N GLY A 230 0.12 13.58 -5.70
CA GLY A 230 -0.62 13.77 -4.45
C GLY A 230 0.29 14.22 -3.30
N GLU A 231 -0.23 15.07 -2.42
CA GLU A 231 0.39 15.36 -1.12
C GLU A 231 -0.13 14.34 -0.09
N PRO A 232 0.72 13.44 0.46
CA PRO A 232 0.30 12.47 1.48
C PRO A 232 -0.39 13.17 2.65
N THR A 233 -1.56 12.66 3.08
CA THR A 233 -2.41 13.35 4.06
C THR A 233 -2.82 12.48 5.23
N ALA A 234 -3.09 11.18 5.02
CA ALA A 234 -3.54 10.28 6.07
C ALA A 234 -3.33 8.82 5.65
N ILE A 235 -3.24 7.93 6.64
CA ILE A 235 -3.21 6.48 6.41
C ILE A 235 -4.35 5.75 7.10
N THR A 236 -4.71 4.61 6.52
CA THR A 236 -5.34 3.48 7.21
C THR A 236 -4.36 2.31 7.21
N ASN A 237 -4.49 1.38 8.16
CA ASN A 237 -3.66 0.17 8.17
C ASN A 237 -4.50 -1.11 8.28
N CYS A 238 -3.96 -2.21 7.77
CA CYS A 238 -4.48 -3.55 7.98
C CYS A 238 -3.32 -4.43 8.45
N LEU A 239 -3.28 -4.67 9.76
CA LEU A 239 -2.18 -5.34 10.45
C LEU A 239 -2.45 -6.84 10.54
N ASN A 240 -1.71 -7.65 9.78
CA ASN A 240 -1.89 -9.11 9.75
C ASN A 240 -0.68 -9.82 10.36
N PHE A 241 -0.89 -10.49 11.50
CA PHE A 241 0.16 -11.15 12.27
C PHE A 241 -0.31 -12.53 12.76
N GLY A 242 0.66 -13.37 13.14
CA GLY A 242 0.40 -14.70 13.71
C GLY A 242 -0.19 -14.66 15.12
N ASN A 243 -0.06 -15.74 15.89
CA ASN A 243 -0.61 -15.81 17.23
C ASN A 243 0.13 -14.89 18.25
N PRO A 244 -0.56 -13.90 18.87
CA PRO A 244 0.04 -12.93 19.79
C PRO A 244 0.43 -13.54 21.15
N TYR A 245 0.09 -14.80 21.43
CA TYR A 245 0.58 -15.51 22.61
C TYR A 245 2.04 -15.97 22.47
N LYS A 246 2.61 -15.94 21.26
CA LYS A 246 4.03 -16.23 21.03
C LYS A 246 4.84 -14.93 21.22
N PRO A 247 5.76 -14.83 22.20
CA PRO A 247 6.54 -13.61 22.47
C PRO A 247 7.30 -13.09 21.23
N GLU A 248 7.80 -14.03 20.45
CA GLU A 248 8.15 -14.01 19.03
C GLU A 248 7.41 -13.00 18.14
N VAL A 249 6.12 -13.31 18.03
CA VAL A 249 5.16 -12.68 17.12
C VAL A 249 4.72 -11.34 17.70
N TYR A 250 4.49 -11.27 19.01
CA TYR A 250 4.06 -10.04 19.65
C TYR A 250 5.15 -8.96 19.63
N TRP A 251 6.41 -9.33 19.81
CA TRP A 251 7.55 -8.41 19.61
C TRP A 251 7.62 -7.88 18.17
N THR A 252 7.41 -8.76 17.19
CA THR A 252 7.40 -8.39 15.76
C THR A 252 6.28 -7.39 15.46
N PHE A 253 5.09 -7.63 16.02
CA PHE A 253 3.95 -6.71 15.94
C PHE A 253 4.26 -5.34 16.57
N GLU A 254 4.77 -5.34 17.80
CA GLU A 254 5.13 -4.10 18.52
C GLU A 254 6.14 -3.26 17.72
N GLU A 255 7.21 -3.87 17.23
CA GLU A 255 8.25 -3.19 16.46
C GLU A 255 7.71 -2.65 15.13
N ALA A 256 6.90 -3.44 14.40
CA ALA A 256 6.28 -2.99 13.16
C ALA A 256 5.34 -1.80 13.37
N VAL A 257 4.48 -1.85 14.40
CA VAL A 257 3.58 -0.73 14.77
C VAL A 257 4.38 0.49 15.22
N GLY A 258 5.45 0.29 15.99
CA GLY A 258 6.37 1.35 16.38
C GLY A 258 7.00 2.04 15.16
N GLY A 259 7.43 1.25 14.17
CA GLY A 259 7.97 1.72 12.90
C GLY A 259 6.97 2.53 12.07
N ILE A 260 5.73 2.03 11.94
CA ILE A 260 4.63 2.78 11.31
C ILE A 260 4.46 4.13 12.00
N GLY A 261 4.42 4.14 13.33
CA GLY A 261 4.28 5.37 14.12
C GLY A 261 5.43 6.36 13.90
N ASP A 262 6.67 5.87 13.80
CA ASP A 262 7.85 6.71 13.50
C ASP A 262 7.72 7.38 12.13
N ALA A 263 7.35 6.62 11.09
CA ALA A 263 7.17 7.14 9.74
C ALA A 263 5.98 8.12 9.64
N CYS A 264 4.85 7.82 10.29
CA CYS A 264 3.69 8.72 10.33
C CYS A 264 4.04 10.08 10.95
N ARG A 265 4.85 10.08 12.02
CA ARG A 265 5.34 11.33 12.65
C ARG A 265 6.26 12.10 11.71
N ALA A 266 7.19 11.43 11.04
CA ALA A 266 8.14 12.06 10.12
C ALA A 266 7.45 12.67 8.89
N LEU A 267 6.46 11.97 8.33
CA LEU A 267 5.76 12.36 7.10
C LEU A 267 4.47 13.16 7.38
N SER A 268 4.14 13.41 8.65
CA SER A 268 2.91 14.11 9.06
C SER A 268 1.62 13.47 8.53
N THR A 269 1.57 12.13 8.51
CA THR A 269 0.44 11.34 8.01
C THR A 269 -0.26 10.61 9.16
N PRO A 270 -1.31 11.18 9.77
CA PRO A 270 -2.04 10.54 10.87
C PRO A 270 -2.72 9.24 10.43
N VAL A 271 -2.81 8.28 11.35
CA VAL A 271 -3.62 7.07 11.21
C VAL A 271 -5.09 7.43 11.49
N THR A 272 -5.96 7.35 10.48
CA THR A 272 -7.39 7.69 10.60
C THR A 272 -8.30 6.49 10.81
N GLY A 273 -7.77 5.28 10.70
CA GLY A 273 -8.49 4.03 10.89
C GLY A 273 -7.57 2.84 10.67
N GLY A 274 -8.10 1.64 10.90
CA GLY A 274 -7.39 0.42 10.57
C GLY A 274 -8.03 -0.85 11.10
N ASN A 275 -7.34 -1.97 10.91
CA ASN A 275 -7.74 -3.29 11.35
C ASN A 275 -6.54 -4.05 11.91
N VAL A 276 -6.78 -4.92 12.89
CA VAL A 276 -5.76 -5.84 13.41
C VAL A 276 -6.29 -7.27 13.34
N SER A 277 -5.68 -8.09 12.50
CA SER A 277 -5.93 -9.52 12.39
C SER A 277 -4.76 -10.29 12.98
N PHE A 278 -5.00 -10.90 14.13
CA PHE A 278 -4.08 -11.86 14.74
C PHE A 278 -4.46 -13.30 14.35
N TYR A 279 -3.63 -14.26 14.76
CA TYR A 279 -3.83 -15.70 14.52
C TYR A 279 -3.75 -16.13 13.05
N ASN A 280 -3.10 -15.32 12.20
CA ASN A 280 -2.77 -15.70 10.83
C ASN A 280 -1.59 -16.68 10.83
N GLU A 281 -1.86 -17.94 11.16
CA GLU A 281 -0.88 -19.01 11.16
C GLU A 281 -1.51 -20.36 10.84
N HIS A 282 -0.73 -21.26 10.27
CA HIS A 282 -1.08 -22.66 10.05
C HIS A 282 -0.05 -23.56 10.77
N PRO A 283 -0.22 -24.90 10.76
CA PRO A 283 0.67 -25.79 11.51
C PRO A 283 2.17 -25.63 11.22
N ASP A 284 2.56 -25.17 10.03
CA ASP A 284 3.97 -24.99 9.66
C ASP A 284 4.54 -23.63 10.08
N GLY A 285 3.70 -22.67 10.46
CA GLY A 285 4.16 -21.37 10.92
C GLY A 285 3.16 -20.24 10.75
N ALA A 286 3.57 -19.06 11.25
CA ALA A 286 2.87 -17.82 10.99
C ALA A 286 3.17 -17.31 9.58
N ILE A 287 2.25 -16.53 9.01
CA ILE A 287 2.52 -15.76 7.81
C ILE A 287 3.71 -14.81 8.03
N PHE A 288 4.27 -14.26 6.96
CA PHE A 288 5.09 -13.07 7.11
C PHE A 288 4.27 -11.95 7.77
N PRO A 289 4.85 -11.20 8.72
CA PRO A 289 4.18 -10.06 9.32
C PRO A 289 3.83 -9.05 8.23
N THR A 290 2.54 -8.78 8.04
CA THR A 290 2.04 -8.06 6.87
C THR A 290 1.20 -6.85 7.30
N PRO A 291 1.84 -5.74 7.69
CA PRO A 291 1.18 -4.46 7.86
C PRO A 291 0.96 -3.79 6.50
N ASN A 292 -0.26 -3.87 5.99
CA ASN A 292 -0.63 -3.16 4.77
C ASN A 292 -1.05 -1.72 5.12
N ILE A 293 -0.51 -0.74 4.42
CA ILE A 293 -0.79 0.67 4.59
C ILE A 293 -1.60 1.15 3.40
N GLY A 294 -2.78 1.72 3.65
CA GLY A 294 -3.53 2.48 2.66
C GLY A 294 -3.27 3.97 2.86
N MET A 295 -2.73 4.64 1.84
CA MET A 295 -2.41 6.06 1.89
C MET A 295 -3.39 6.88 1.05
N LEU A 296 -3.84 7.99 1.62
CA LEU A 296 -4.61 9.02 0.94
C LEU A 296 -3.73 10.26 0.75
N GLY A 297 -3.72 10.79 -0.47
CA GLY A 297 -3.15 12.10 -0.76
C GLY A 297 -4.05 13.01 -1.58
N VAL A 298 -3.77 14.31 -1.53
CA VAL A 298 -4.54 15.33 -2.25
C VAL A 298 -3.76 15.83 -3.45
N VAL A 299 -4.32 15.64 -4.64
CA VAL A 299 -3.88 16.27 -5.89
C VAL A 299 -4.60 17.62 -6.01
N ARG A 300 -3.84 18.73 -6.10
CA ARG A 300 -4.42 20.08 -6.06
C ARG A 300 -5.19 20.44 -7.34
N ASP A 301 -4.65 20.01 -8.48
CA ASP A 301 -5.26 20.14 -9.79
C ASP A 301 -4.95 18.87 -10.58
N VAL A 302 -5.98 18.06 -10.86
CA VAL A 302 -5.85 16.79 -11.56
C VAL A 302 -5.50 16.93 -13.05
N ARG A 303 -5.61 18.13 -13.62
CA ARG A 303 -5.25 18.37 -15.02
C ARG A 303 -3.76 18.60 -15.20
N GLU A 304 -3.15 19.29 -14.24
CA GLU A 304 -1.75 19.72 -14.30
C GLU A 304 -0.83 18.83 -13.49
N HIS A 305 -1.29 18.30 -12.36
CA HIS A 305 -0.43 17.61 -11.40
C HIS A 305 -0.59 16.10 -11.38
N ALA A 306 -1.63 15.53 -11.99
CA ALA A 306 -1.74 14.08 -12.06
C ALA A 306 -0.59 13.54 -12.92
N THR A 307 0.22 12.65 -12.34
CA THR A 307 1.42 12.10 -13.00
C THR A 307 1.34 10.58 -13.04
N THR A 308 1.91 10.00 -14.10
CA THR A 308 1.95 8.55 -14.32
C THR A 308 3.37 8.06 -14.47
N ALA A 309 3.59 6.75 -14.30
CA ALA A 309 4.89 6.11 -14.46
C ALA A 309 5.32 6.00 -15.93
N ALA A 310 4.37 5.84 -16.85
CA ALA A 310 4.61 5.75 -18.29
C ALA A 310 5.40 6.94 -18.83
N PHE A 311 6.46 6.69 -19.60
CA PHE A 311 7.11 7.75 -20.38
C PHE A 311 6.14 8.34 -21.40
N GLN A 312 6.20 9.66 -21.59
CA GLN A 312 5.20 10.42 -22.36
C GLN A 312 5.70 10.96 -23.69
N GLU A 313 6.97 11.39 -23.77
CA GLU A 313 7.49 12.10 -24.95
C GLU A 313 8.92 11.67 -25.29
N ALA A 314 9.16 11.38 -26.57
CA ALA A 314 10.50 11.04 -27.05
C ALA A 314 11.45 12.25 -26.95
N GLY A 315 12.69 12.00 -26.55
CA GLY A 315 13.69 13.05 -26.34
C GLY A 315 13.71 13.63 -24.93
N ASP A 316 12.71 13.35 -24.10
CA ASP A 316 12.74 13.67 -22.68
C ASP A 316 13.98 13.06 -22.02
N ALA A 317 14.60 13.83 -21.13
CA ALA A 317 15.70 13.35 -20.32
C ALA A 317 15.14 12.58 -19.13
N ILE A 318 15.79 11.45 -18.81
CA ILE A 318 15.42 10.58 -17.69
C ILE A 318 16.40 10.85 -16.55
N TYR A 319 15.87 11.07 -15.36
CA TYR A 319 16.60 11.38 -14.14
C TYR A 319 16.28 10.39 -13.03
N LEU A 320 17.26 10.15 -12.18
CA LEU A 320 17.12 9.48 -10.90
C LEU A 320 17.26 10.53 -9.80
N LEU A 321 16.19 10.69 -9.01
CA LEU A 321 16.11 11.57 -7.85
C LEU A 321 16.36 10.76 -6.57
N THR A 322 17.22 11.30 -5.71
CA THR A 322 17.83 10.55 -4.61
C THR A 322 18.17 11.44 -3.41
N PRO A 323 18.42 10.88 -2.20
CA PRO A 323 19.05 11.64 -1.13
C PRO A 323 20.42 12.20 -1.55
N GLU A 324 20.83 13.34 -0.99
CA GLU A 324 22.12 13.99 -1.30
C GLU A 324 23.32 13.12 -0.90
N GLY A 325 23.23 12.40 0.22
CA GLY A 325 24.28 11.52 0.73
C GLY A 325 24.41 10.16 0.02
N TRP A 326 23.76 10.00 -1.14
CA TRP A 326 23.54 8.74 -1.84
C TRP A 326 24.67 7.71 -1.70
N ALA A 327 24.34 6.58 -1.08
CA ALA A 327 25.06 5.34 -1.28
C ALA A 327 24.07 4.35 -1.88
N HIS A 328 24.19 4.06 -3.17
CA HIS A 328 23.59 2.86 -3.74
C HIS A 328 24.27 1.67 -3.06
N ARG A 329 23.69 1.19 -1.95
CA ARG A 329 24.41 0.30 -1.03
C ARG A 329 24.63 -1.12 -1.58
N GLY A 330 24.37 -1.39 -2.86
CA GLY A 330 24.56 -2.72 -3.46
C GLY A 330 23.93 -3.83 -2.63
N GLU A 331 22.85 -3.52 -1.90
CA GLU A 331 22.22 -4.43 -0.96
C GLU A 331 21.21 -5.32 -1.71
N LEU A 332 21.33 -6.63 -1.50
CA LEU A 332 20.43 -7.64 -2.06
C LEU A 332 19.53 -8.28 -0.99
N GLY A 333 19.71 -7.92 0.29
CA GLY A 333 18.93 -8.44 1.40
C GLY A 333 17.44 -8.11 1.24
N GLY A 334 16.58 -9.10 1.47
CA GLY A 334 15.13 -8.96 1.38
C GLY A 334 14.55 -8.67 0.00
N THR A 335 15.38 -8.58 -1.04
CA THR A 335 14.94 -8.19 -2.38
C THR A 335 14.02 -9.22 -3.03
N GLN A 336 13.13 -8.75 -3.91
CA GLN A 336 12.36 -9.60 -4.80
C GLN A 336 13.28 -10.42 -5.71
N TYR A 337 14.46 -9.90 -6.09
CA TYR A 337 15.50 -10.66 -6.78
C TYR A 337 15.95 -11.89 -5.99
N LEU A 338 16.35 -11.70 -4.73
CA LEU A 338 16.77 -12.81 -3.87
C LEU A 338 15.64 -13.85 -3.69
N SER A 339 14.39 -13.38 -3.54
CA SER A 339 13.24 -14.26 -3.39
C SER A 339 12.87 -15.00 -4.68
N ALA A 340 12.86 -14.35 -5.83
CA ALA A 340 12.34 -14.91 -7.08
C ALA A 340 13.40 -15.73 -7.83
N VAL A 341 14.66 -15.28 -7.82
CA VAL A 341 15.75 -15.92 -8.56
C VAL A 341 16.46 -16.97 -7.71
N HIS A 342 16.64 -16.72 -6.41
CA HIS A 342 17.41 -17.59 -5.52
C HIS A 342 16.56 -18.33 -4.47
N ALA A 343 15.25 -18.10 -4.43
CA ALA A 343 14.33 -18.67 -3.44
C ALA A 343 14.74 -18.41 -1.99
N MET A 344 15.33 -17.23 -1.74
CA MET A 344 15.92 -16.85 -0.45
C MET A 344 15.22 -15.63 0.16
N THR A 345 15.20 -15.56 1.49
CA THR A 345 14.73 -14.39 2.25
C THR A 345 15.68 -14.16 3.40
N ASP A 346 16.85 -13.64 3.05
CA ASP A 346 17.95 -13.37 3.97
C ASP A 346 18.42 -11.91 3.85
N GLY A 347 19.34 -11.50 4.73
CA GLY A 347 19.84 -10.14 4.85
C GLY A 347 19.06 -9.27 5.84
N ASP A 348 19.02 -7.98 5.55
CA ASP A 348 18.22 -6.96 6.26
C ASP A 348 17.14 -6.43 5.31
N ALA A 349 16.15 -5.73 5.86
CA ALA A 349 15.35 -4.81 5.05
C ALA A 349 16.23 -3.66 4.55
N PRO A 350 15.98 -3.14 3.33
CA PRO A 350 16.73 -2.02 2.76
C PRO A 350 16.87 -0.84 3.73
N HIS A 351 18.02 -0.16 3.71
CA HIS A 351 18.20 1.03 4.51
C HIS A 351 17.14 2.11 4.23
N LEU A 352 16.72 2.81 5.29
CA LEU A 352 15.79 3.94 5.22
C LEU A 352 16.19 4.99 6.27
N ASP A 353 16.35 6.23 5.83
CA ASP A 353 16.32 7.41 6.68
C ASP A 353 15.06 8.22 6.35
N LEU A 354 14.22 8.48 7.37
CA LEU A 354 12.94 9.13 7.17
C LEU A 354 13.05 10.61 6.77
N ASN A 355 14.15 11.29 7.14
CA ASN A 355 14.36 12.68 6.72
C ASN A 355 14.79 12.74 5.26
N GLU A 356 15.66 11.82 4.85
CA GLU A 356 16.05 11.67 3.44
C GLU A 356 14.85 11.33 2.55
N GLU A 357 14.01 10.38 2.98
CA GLU A 357 12.77 10.01 2.30
C GLU A 357 11.84 11.22 2.16
N HIS A 358 11.61 11.94 3.26
CA HIS A 358 10.77 13.13 3.25
C HIS A 358 11.33 14.19 2.29
N ALA A 359 12.65 14.43 2.27
CA ALA A 359 13.28 15.39 1.38
C ALA A 359 13.08 15.03 -0.11
N VAL A 360 13.26 13.76 -0.47
CA VAL A 360 13.03 13.26 -1.83
C VAL A 360 11.57 13.43 -2.24
N GLN A 361 10.63 13.06 -1.37
CA GLN A 361 9.20 13.23 -1.62
C GLN A 361 8.81 14.70 -1.81
N GLN A 362 9.31 15.61 -0.97
CA GLN A 362 9.01 17.04 -1.11
C GLN A 362 9.58 17.62 -2.41
N ALA A 363 10.80 17.22 -2.79
CA ALA A 363 11.40 17.65 -4.05
C ALA A 363 10.60 17.15 -5.27
N ALA A 364 10.25 15.87 -5.31
CA ALA A 364 9.45 15.30 -6.40
C ALA A 364 8.09 16.01 -6.53
N LEU A 365 7.39 16.21 -5.41
CA LEU A 365 6.10 16.89 -5.40
C LEU A 365 6.21 18.36 -5.85
N ALA A 366 7.28 19.06 -5.46
CA ALA A 366 7.56 20.43 -5.91
C ALA A 366 7.81 20.50 -7.42
N LEU A 367 8.58 19.55 -7.97
CA LEU A 367 8.86 19.46 -9.40
C LEU A 367 7.61 19.17 -10.23
N ILE A 368 6.76 18.25 -9.76
CA ILE A 368 5.46 17.95 -10.39
C ILE A 368 4.56 19.19 -10.37
N ARG A 369 4.47 19.89 -9.23
CA ARG A 369 3.66 21.11 -9.08
C ARG A 369 4.12 22.29 -9.93
N ALA A 370 5.41 22.34 -10.23
CA ALA A 370 5.97 23.34 -11.12
C ALA A 370 5.77 23.01 -12.61
N GLY A 371 5.23 21.83 -12.94
CA GLY A 371 5.02 21.38 -14.32
C GLY A 371 6.31 20.97 -15.05
N HIS A 372 7.38 20.66 -14.29
CA HIS A 372 8.67 20.27 -14.86
C HIS A 372 8.79 18.77 -15.14
N VAL A 373 7.88 17.96 -14.61
CA VAL A 373 7.90 16.50 -14.70
C VAL A 373 6.87 16.03 -15.73
N ARG A 374 7.27 15.08 -16.57
CA ARG A 374 6.42 14.40 -17.56
C ARG A 374 5.94 13.04 -17.07
N SER A 375 6.82 12.29 -16.41
CA SER A 375 6.48 11.04 -15.74
C SER A 375 7.28 10.90 -14.44
N ALA A 376 6.72 10.18 -13.48
CA ALA A 376 7.37 9.86 -12.22
C ALA A 376 7.05 8.43 -11.83
N HIS A 377 8.07 7.69 -11.41
CA HIS A 377 7.94 6.32 -10.95
C HIS A 377 8.87 6.03 -9.77
N ASP A 378 8.32 5.46 -8.71
CA ASP A 378 9.06 4.97 -7.55
C ASP A 378 9.92 3.73 -7.91
N ALA A 379 11.11 3.57 -7.31
CA ALA A 379 11.94 2.38 -7.51
C ALA A 379 11.89 1.46 -6.28
N SER A 380 10.96 0.49 -6.32
CA SER A 380 10.58 -0.42 -5.25
C SER A 380 10.99 -1.87 -5.54
N ASP A 381 10.03 -2.81 -5.63
CA ASP A 381 10.26 -4.24 -5.82
C ASP A 381 11.01 -4.52 -7.14
N GLY A 382 12.06 -5.35 -7.09
CA GLY A 382 12.89 -5.68 -8.25
C GLY A 382 13.90 -4.59 -8.65
N GLY A 383 13.94 -3.47 -7.93
CA GLY A 383 14.98 -2.46 -8.06
C GLY A 383 14.86 -1.55 -9.29
N LEU A 384 15.97 -0.89 -9.63
CA LEU A 384 15.97 0.19 -10.62
C LEU A 384 15.72 -0.33 -12.05
N ALA A 385 16.24 -1.51 -12.40
CA ALA A 385 16.03 -2.09 -13.72
C ALA A 385 14.55 -2.42 -13.98
N VAL A 386 13.83 -2.93 -12.97
CA VAL A 386 12.38 -3.19 -13.06
C VAL A 386 11.60 -1.90 -13.20
N CYS A 387 11.83 -0.90 -12.33
CA CYS A 387 11.19 0.41 -12.40
C CYS A 387 11.34 1.08 -13.80
N LEU A 388 12.55 1.05 -14.37
CA LEU A 388 12.78 1.57 -15.71
C LEU A 388 12.08 0.75 -16.81
N ALA A 389 12.08 -0.58 -16.68
CA ALA A 389 11.37 -1.46 -17.60
C ALA A 389 9.85 -1.24 -17.55
N GLU A 390 9.26 -1.10 -16.35
CA GLU A 390 7.84 -0.79 -16.14
C GLU A 390 7.47 0.55 -16.80
N SER A 391 8.26 1.60 -16.62
CA SER A 391 8.06 2.89 -17.28
C SER A 391 8.02 2.78 -18.81
N VAL A 392 8.84 1.89 -19.40
CA VAL A 392 8.81 1.57 -20.84
C VAL A 392 7.59 0.73 -21.21
N ILE A 393 7.26 -0.29 -20.42
CA ILE A 393 6.08 -1.15 -20.66
C ILE A 393 4.80 -0.32 -20.68
N PHE A 394 4.64 0.59 -19.72
CA PHE A 394 3.45 1.43 -19.58
C PHE A 394 3.34 2.52 -20.65
N SER A 395 4.43 2.91 -21.29
CA SER A 395 4.42 3.89 -22.38
C SER A 395 3.80 3.34 -23.68
N GLU A 396 3.22 4.19 -24.52
CA GLU A 396 2.68 3.82 -25.82
C GLU A 396 3.74 4.06 -26.92
N GLU A 397 4.34 2.99 -27.43
CA GLU A 397 5.33 2.99 -28.54
C GLU A 397 6.72 3.58 -28.23
N LEU A 398 6.95 4.08 -27.01
CA LEU A 398 8.24 4.63 -26.62
C LEU A 398 9.20 3.57 -26.08
N GLY A 399 10.48 3.90 -26.10
CA GLY A 399 11.54 3.15 -25.43
C GLY A 399 12.41 4.06 -24.58
N ALA A 400 13.52 3.51 -24.11
CA ALA A 400 14.49 4.27 -23.32
C ALA A 400 15.91 3.77 -23.58
N GLU A 401 16.85 4.70 -23.61
CA GLU A 401 18.28 4.43 -23.54
C GLU A 401 18.82 4.97 -22.22
N ILE A 402 19.27 4.04 -21.37
CA ILE A 402 19.74 4.30 -20.02
C ILE A 402 21.24 3.99 -19.94
N ALA A 403 21.99 4.86 -19.28
CA ALA A 403 23.38 4.69 -18.93
C ALA A 403 23.55 4.85 -17.42
N LEU A 404 23.78 3.73 -16.73
CA LEU A 404 24.07 3.70 -15.31
C LEU A 404 25.59 3.63 -15.10
N ASP A 405 26.15 4.74 -14.62
CA ASP A 405 27.57 4.83 -14.28
C ASP A 405 27.73 4.88 -12.75
N PRO A 406 27.67 3.76 -12.03
CA PRO A 406 27.87 3.79 -10.57
C PRO A 406 29.21 4.49 -10.25
N PRO A 407 29.29 5.30 -9.17
CA PRO A 407 30.52 5.94 -8.74
C PRO A 407 31.72 4.95 -8.65
N PRO A 408 32.96 5.40 -8.89
CA PRO A 408 34.15 4.54 -8.85
C PRO A 408 34.30 3.71 -7.56
N GLU A 409 33.83 4.23 -6.43
CA GLU A 409 33.84 3.57 -5.12
C GLU A 409 32.92 2.35 -5.07
N LEU A 410 31.89 2.32 -5.90
CA LEU A 410 31.02 1.16 -6.09
C LEU A 410 31.57 0.24 -7.18
N ARG A 411 32.18 0.77 -8.25
CA ARG A 411 32.75 -0.04 -9.34
C ARG A 411 33.80 -1.07 -8.90
N LEU A 412 34.49 -0.84 -7.77
CA LEU A 412 35.40 -1.82 -7.18
C LEU A 412 34.64 -2.76 -6.25
N GLY A 413 34.22 -3.92 -6.78
CA GLY A 413 33.65 -5.01 -6.00
C GLY A 413 32.14 -4.98 -5.82
N SER A 414 31.39 -4.03 -6.41
CA SER A 414 29.92 -4.12 -6.44
C SER A 414 29.48 -5.16 -7.46
N ARG A 415 28.64 -6.10 -7.03
CA ARG A 415 27.97 -7.04 -7.93
C ARG A 415 27.00 -6.33 -8.87
N LEU A 416 26.95 -6.76 -10.14
CA LEU A 416 26.08 -6.16 -11.16
C LEU A 416 24.59 -6.37 -10.86
N ASP A 417 24.20 -7.53 -10.33
CA ASP A 417 22.83 -7.80 -9.90
C ASP A 417 22.35 -6.84 -8.81
N ALA A 418 23.24 -6.48 -7.87
CA ALA A 418 22.92 -5.47 -6.88
C ALA A 418 22.71 -4.06 -7.48
N VAL A 419 23.38 -3.75 -8.59
CA VAL A 419 23.20 -2.48 -9.30
C VAL A 419 21.84 -2.41 -9.98
N LEU A 420 21.45 -3.51 -10.62
CA LEU A 420 20.23 -3.61 -11.42
C LEU A 420 18.99 -3.83 -10.54
N PHE A 421 19.07 -4.80 -9.62
CA PHE A 421 17.94 -5.36 -8.90
C PHE A 421 17.98 -5.12 -7.38
N GLY A 422 19.01 -4.43 -6.89
CA GLY A 422 19.05 -3.97 -5.50
C GLY A 422 17.89 -3.01 -5.18
N GLU A 423 17.18 -3.30 -4.09
CA GLU A 423 16.07 -2.50 -3.61
C GLU A 423 16.57 -1.52 -2.56
N ALA A 424 16.35 -0.23 -2.79
CA ALA A 424 16.76 0.85 -1.90
C ALA A 424 15.66 1.90 -1.87
N GLN A 425 15.45 2.46 -0.68
CA GLN A 425 14.38 3.42 -0.43
C GLN A 425 14.75 4.82 -0.96
N SER A 426 13.76 5.72 -1.00
CA SER A 426 13.94 7.12 -1.36
C SER A 426 14.46 7.34 -2.79
N ARG A 427 13.96 6.54 -3.75
CA ARG A 427 14.34 6.62 -5.16
C ARG A 427 13.13 6.86 -6.04
N ILE A 428 13.23 7.88 -6.90
CA ILE A 428 12.21 8.19 -7.89
C ILE A 428 12.89 8.41 -9.24
N VAL A 429 12.41 7.70 -10.26
CA VAL A 429 12.73 7.96 -11.67
C VAL A 429 11.78 9.02 -12.20
N LEU A 430 12.32 10.07 -12.80
CA LEU A 430 11.55 11.16 -13.40
C LEU A 430 11.91 11.31 -14.88
N SER A 431 10.94 11.63 -15.74
CA SER A 431 11.23 12.19 -17.07
C SER A 431 10.85 13.67 -17.12
N ALA A 432 11.59 14.44 -17.90
CA ALA A 432 11.35 15.87 -18.07
C ALA A 432 11.80 16.35 -19.47
N PRO A 433 11.22 17.46 -19.98
CA PRO A 433 11.59 18.01 -21.27
C PRO A 433 13.08 18.35 -21.34
N ALA A 434 13.70 18.04 -22.49
CA ALA A 434 15.09 18.40 -22.74
C ALA A 434 15.30 19.91 -22.55
N GLY A 435 16.29 20.28 -21.73
CA GLY A 435 16.59 21.68 -21.41
C GLY A 435 16.06 22.18 -20.06
N SER A 436 15.21 21.41 -19.37
CA SER A 436 14.69 21.77 -18.02
C SER A 436 15.71 21.55 -16.88
N GLU A 437 16.98 21.29 -17.22
CA GLU A 437 18.00 20.82 -16.26
C GLU A 437 18.29 21.84 -15.16
N ASP A 438 18.26 23.13 -15.47
CA ASP A 438 18.56 24.18 -14.51
C ASP A 438 17.43 24.35 -13.49
N GLU A 439 16.17 24.34 -13.93
CA GLU A 439 14.99 24.41 -13.06
C GLU A 439 14.89 23.19 -12.13
N LEU A 440 15.12 22.00 -12.69
CA LEU A 440 15.14 20.77 -11.92
C LEU A 440 16.23 20.83 -10.83
N ARG A 441 17.45 21.24 -11.20
CA ARG A 441 18.59 21.33 -10.27
C ARG A 441 18.43 22.43 -9.22
N GLN A 442 17.73 23.51 -9.54
CA GLN A 442 17.42 24.53 -8.55
C GLN A 442 16.55 23.93 -7.43
N THR A 443 15.43 23.30 -7.81
CA THR A 443 14.51 22.69 -6.85
C THR A 443 15.20 21.62 -6.00
N THR A 444 16.03 20.76 -6.61
CA THR A 444 16.71 19.69 -5.86
C THR A 444 17.71 20.21 -4.84
N ARG A 445 18.39 21.34 -5.11
CA ARG A 445 19.30 21.99 -4.14
C ARG A 445 18.53 22.57 -2.95
N GLU A 446 17.36 23.14 -3.17
CA GLU A 446 16.52 23.70 -2.10
C GLU A 446 16.04 22.63 -1.11
N HIS A 447 15.92 21.38 -1.58
CA HIS A 447 15.50 20.23 -0.78
C HIS A 447 16.65 19.33 -0.31
N ALA A 448 17.92 19.67 -0.58
CA ALA A 448 19.09 18.84 -0.24
C ALA A 448 18.97 17.40 -0.78
N VAL A 449 18.64 17.28 -2.07
CA VAL A 449 18.55 16.00 -2.78
C VAL A 449 19.39 16.04 -4.06
N GLN A 450 19.82 14.88 -4.52
CA GLN A 450 20.61 14.72 -5.73
C GLN A 450 19.72 14.33 -6.91
N LEU A 451 19.97 14.97 -8.06
CA LEU A 451 19.35 14.63 -9.33
C LEU A 451 20.42 14.26 -10.35
N ARG A 452 20.34 13.01 -10.81
CA ARG A 452 21.27 12.45 -11.77
C ARG A 452 20.54 12.14 -13.08
N ARG A 453 21.03 12.67 -14.19
CA ARG A 453 20.58 12.22 -15.51
C ARG A 453 21.10 10.81 -15.76
N VAL A 454 20.20 9.89 -16.08
CA VAL A 454 20.52 8.47 -16.33
C VAL A 454 20.18 8.03 -17.74
N GLY A 455 19.48 8.86 -18.53
CA GLY A 455 19.16 8.45 -19.89
C GLY A 455 18.27 9.43 -20.65
N ARG A 456 17.59 8.90 -21.66
CA ARG A 456 16.57 9.60 -22.43
C ARG A 456 15.49 8.64 -22.93
N VAL A 457 14.30 9.16 -23.10
CA VAL A 457 13.18 8.48 -23.77
C VAL A 457 13.43 8.48 -25.28
N THR A 458 13.12 7.38 -25.97
CA THR A 458 13.37 7.21 -27.40
C THR A 458 12.09 6.88 -28.16
N GLU A 459 12.04 7.24 -29.45
CA GLU A 459 10.93 6.88 -30.36
C GLU A 459 10.90 5.38 -30.69
N LYS A 460 12.00 4.66 -30.48
CA LYS A 460 12.09 3.24 -30.77
C LYS A 460 11.59 2.47 -29.55
N ALA A 461 10.54 1.68 -29.69
CA ALA A 461 9.96 0.81 -28.65
C ALA A 461 10.91 -0.31 -28.14
N ARG A 462 12.04 0.08 -27.55
CA ARG A 462 13.14 -0.78 -27.10
C ARG A 462 13.73 -0.21 -25.81
N PHE A 463 13.96 -1.08 -24.84
CA PHE A 463 14.61 -0.75 -23.59
C PHE A 463 16.07 -1.19 -23.67
N ARG A 464 16.97 -0.22 -23.64
CA ARG A 464 18.41 -0.44 -23.58
C ARG A 464 18.97 0.14 -22.29
N LEU A 465 19.66 -0.69 -21.52
CA LEU A 465 20.34 -0.29 -20.30
C LEU A 465 21.80 -0.72 -20.39
N ASP A 466 22.68 0.29 -20.33
CA ASP A 466 24.12 0.12 -20.31
C ASP A 466 24.62 0.41 -18.88
N VAL A 467 25.51 -0.43 -18.34
CA VAL A 467 26.20 -0.21 -17.06
C VAL A 467 27.68 0.01 -17.33
N SER A 468 28.22 1.15 -16.91
CA SER A 468 29.63 1.51 -17.13
C SER A 468 30.10 1.39 -18.61
N GLY A 469 29.18 1.59 -19.56
CA GLY A 469 29.43 1.52 -21.00
C GLY A 469 29.26 0.13 -21.63
N GLU A 470 28.94 -0.90 -20.85
CA GLU A 470 28.59 -2.23 -21.34
C GLU A 470 27.07 -2.40 -21.39
N ALA A 471 26.54 -2.87 -22.52
CA ALA A 471 25.11 -3.13 -22.66
C ALA A 471 24.74 -4.43 -21.94
N VAL A 472 23.89 -4.33 -20.92
CA VAL A 472 23.47 -5.48 -20.08
C VAL A 472 22.02 -5.89 -20.35
N ILE A 473 21.18 -4.97 -20.80
CA ILE A 473 19.80 -5.26 -21.21
C ILE A 473 19.52 -4.54 -22.52
N ASP A 474 19.00 -5.25 -23.52
CA ASP A 474 18.61 -4.68 -24.80
C ASP A 474 17.41 -5.43 -25.42
N ARG A 475 16.20 -5.16 -24.90
CA ARG A 475 14.97 -5.87 -25.25
C ARG A 475 13.94 -4.98 -25.92
N GLU A 476 13.15 -5.56 -26.82
CA GLU A 476 11.99 -4.87 -27.37
C GLU A 476 10.91 -4.72 -26.30
N ARG A 477 10.20 -3.58 -26.30
CA ARG A 477 9.11 -3.31 -25.37
C ARG A 477 8.05 -4.42 -25.41
N ALA A 478 7.73 -4.93 -26.60
CA ALA A 478 6.72 -5.98 -26.77
C ALA A 478 7.08 -7.27 -26.01
N ALA A 479 8.36 -7.66 -26.00
CA ALA A 479 8.82 -8.84 -25.27
C ALA A 479 8.71 -8.63 -23.75
N LEU A 480 9.15 -7.47 -23.25
CA LEU A 480 9.02 -7.12 -21.82
C LEU A 480 7.55 -7.10 -21.38
N ARG A 481 6.69 -6.49 -22.19
CA ARG A 481 5.25 -6.39 -21.94
C ARG A 481 4.59 -7.75 -21.91
N ALA A 482 4.92 -8.66 -22.84
CA ALA A 482 4.37 -10.01 -22.85
C ALA A 482 4.71 -10.74 -21.54
N THR A 483 6.00 -10.75 -21.14
CA THR A 483 6.42 -11.35 -19.86
C THR A 483 5.69 -10.75 -18.66
N TYR A 484 5.50 -9.43 -18.63
CA TYR A 484 4.84 -8.73 -17.54
C TYR A 484 3.31 -8.97 -17.50
N GLU A 485 2.63 -8.98 -18.64
CA GLU A 485 1.16 -9.07 -18.70
C GLU A 485 0.62 -10.51 -18.65
N GLU A 486 1.38 -11.49 -19.14
CA GLU A 486 0.92 -12.87 -19.30
C GLU A 486 1.16 -13.75 -18.07
N ALA A 487 2.02 -13.33 -17.15
CA ALA A 487 2.42 -14.15 -16.01
C ALA A 487 1.26 -14.59 -15.10
N ILE A 488 0.37 -13.67 -14.73
CA ILE A 488 -0.80 -13.99 -13.89
C ILE A 488 -1.85 -14.78 -14.66
N PRO A 489 -2.29 -14.38 -15.89
CA PRO A 489 -3.19 -15.20 -16.71
C PRO A 489 -2.71 -16.65 -16.87
N ALA A 490 -1.43 -16.86 -17.19
CA ALA A 490 -0.84 -18.18 -17.34
C ALA A 490 -0.89 -18.99 -16.04
N ALA A 491 -0.62 -18.36 -14.89
CA ALA A 491 -0.73 -19.02 -13.58
C ALA A 491 -2.19 -19.39 -13.22
N MET A 492 -3.17 -18.66 -13.74
CA MET A 492 -4.60 -18.95 -13.58
C MET A 492 -5.13 -20.01 -14.56
N GLY A 493 -4.29 -20.47 -15.51
CA GLY A 493 -4.65 -21.49 -16.48
C GLY A 493 -5.47 -20.96 -17.68
N GLU A 494 -5.38 -19.67 -17.97
CA GLU A 494 -5.87 -19.09 -19.22
C GLU A 494 -4.78 -19.28 -20.29
N GLU A 495 -5.08 -20.02 -21.36
CA GLU A 495 -4.20 -20.19 -22.55
C GLU A 495 -4.19 -18.95 -23.45
#